data_AF-A0A074X1Y3-F1
#
_entry.id   AF-A0A074X1Y3-F1
#
_cell.length_a   1.000
_cell.length_b   1.000
_cell.length_c   1.000
_cell.angle_alpha   90.00
_cell.angle_beta   90.00
_cell.angle_gamma   90.00
#
_symmetry.space_group_name_H-M   'P 1'
#
loop_
_entity.id
_entity.type
_entity.pdbx_description
1 polymer ?
#
loop_
_entity_poly.entity_id
_entity_poly.type
_entity_poly.pdbx_seq_one_letter_code
_entity_poly.pdbx_strand_id
1 'polypeptide(L)' 'NETSGPLKDRPGREGTWAHSITDGLELLETLHWCEDLELEPILAVWDGFYLSG' A
#
# COMPACT_ATOMS: atom_id res chain seq x y z
N ASN A 1 -1.03 -10.16 5.76
CA ASN A 1 -1.35 -9.23 6.86
C ASN A 1 -0.03 -8.62 7.33
N GLU A 2 0.70 -7.97 6.42
CA GLU A 2 2.13 -7.61 6.64
C GLU A 2 2.36 -6.09 6.59
N THR A 3 1.37 -5.30 6.15
CA THR A 3 1.47 -3.86 5.95
C THR A 3 0.74 -3.04 7.01
N SER A 4 0.04 -3.71 7.94
CA SER A 4 -0.66 -3.09 9.08
C SER A 4 0.17 -3.18 10.35
N GLY A 5 0.14 -2.15 11.20
CA GLY A 5 0.90 -2.12 12.46
C GLY A 5 2.07 -1.12 12.43
N PRO A 6 2.96 -1.14 13.45
CA PRO A 6 4.05 -0.17 13.56
C PRO A 6 5.00 -0.19 12.36
N LEU A 7 5.42 0.99 11.88
CA LEU A 7 6.29 1.12 10.70
C LEU A 7 7.57 0.29 10.77
N LYS A 8 8.19 0.21 11.95
CA LYS A 8 9.43 -0.55 12.19
C LYS A 8 9.30 -2.06 11.97
N ASP A 9 8.07 -2.58 12.00
CA ASP A 9 7.76 -4.00 11.91
C ASP A 9 7.24 -4.36 10.50
N ARG A 10 7.16 -3.39 9.57
CA ARG A 10 6.74 -3.62 8.18
C ARG A 10 7.93 -4.08 7.33
N PRO A 11 7.84 -5.22 6.62
CA PRO A 11 8.97 -5.82 5.91
C PRO A 11 9.35 -5.08 4.61
N GLY A 12 8.45 -4.26 4.04
CA GLY A 12 8.64 -3.67 2.72
C GLY A 12 8.54 -4.71 1.60
N ARG A 13 8.59 -4.25 0.34
CA ARG A 13 8.51 -5.10 -0.85
C ARG A 13 9.18 -4.49 -2.07
N GLU A 14 9.59 -5.33 -3.02
CA GLU A 14 10.03 -4.87 -4.34
C GLU A 14 8.85 -4.35 -5.15
N GLY A 15 8.95 -3.10 -5.63
CA GLY A 15 7.94 -2.46 -6.45
C GLY A 15 8.09 -2.81 -7.93
N THR A 16 7.01 -2.68 -8.70
CA THR A 16 7.00 -2.90 -10.15
C THR A 16 7.83 -1.89 -10.95
N TRP A 17 8.33 -0.84 -10.31
CA TRP A 17 9.12 0.25 -10.93
C TRP A 17 10.60 0.20 -10.56
N ALA A 18 11.14 -1.01 -10.31
CA ALA A 18 12.55 -1.25 -9.96
C ALA A 18 13.05 -0.46 -8.73
N HIS A 19 12.14 -0.14 -7.82
CA HIS A 19 12.43 0.52 -6.55
C HIS A 19 11.74 -0.22 -5.41
N SER A 20 12.47 -0.39 -4.31
CA SER A 20 11.92 -1.00 -3.08
C SER A 20 10.93 -0.03 -2.42
N ILE A 21 9.78 -0.57 -2.03
CA ILE A 21 8.71 0.13 -1.33
C ILE A 21 8.81 -0.23 0.15
N THR A 22 8.77 0.78 1.04
CA THR A 22 8.92 0.60 2.49
C THR A 22 7.63 0.18 3.19
N ASP A 23 6.51 0.13 2.47
CA ASP A 23 5.15 -0.06 3.00
C ASP A 23 4.77 0.99 4.08
N GLY A 24 5.38 2.18 4.02
CA GLY A 24 5.12 3.29 4.95
C GLY A 24 3.83 4.07 4.67
N LEU A 25 3.33 4.00 3.44
CA LEU A 25 2.06 4.56 3.02
C LEU A 25 1.23 3.45 2.38
N GLU A 26 0.33 2.88 3.16
CA GLU A 26 -0.45 1.72 2.76
C GLU A 26 -1.94 2.00 2.98
N LEU A 27 -2.76 0.95 3.04
CA LEU A 27 -4.22 1.07 3.04
C LEU A 27 -4.76 1.99 4.14
N LEU A 28 -4.36 1.78 5.41
CA LEU A 28 -4.92 2.54 6.53
C LEU A 28 -4.56 4.02 6.46
N GLU A 29 -3.29 4.31 6.15
CA GLU A 29 -2.84 5.69 6.00
C GLU A 29 -3.51 6.38 4.81
N THR A 30 -3.73 5.65 3.71
CA THR A 30 -4.43 6.17 2.52
C THR A 30 -5.91 6.43 2.81
N LEU A 31 -6.58 5.59 3.60
CA LEU A 31 -7.97 5.81 4.00
C LEU A 31 -8.11 7.04 4.90
N HIS A 32 -7.21 7.23 5.88
CA HIS A 32 -7.21 8.45 6.69
C HIS A 32 -6.93 9.71 5.86
N TRP A 33 -6.05 9.63 4.86
CA TRP A 33 -5.87 10.74 3.91
C TRP A 33 -7.12 11.03 3.08
N CYS A 34 -7.87 10.01 2.68
CA CYS A 34 -9.15 10.22 2.02
C CYS A 34 -10.17 10.90 2.96
N GLU A 35 -10.21 10.52 4.23
CA GLU A 35 -11.06 11.17 5.25
C GLU A 35 -10.67 12.64 5.44
N ASP A 36 -9.38 12.94 5.64
CA ASP A 36 -8.87 14.29 5.86
C ASP A 36 -9.10 15.24 4.67
N LEU A 37 -9.19 14.69 3.46
CA LEU A 37 -9.34 15.43 2.21
C LEU A 37 -10.77 15.35 1.62
N GLU A 38 -11.71 14.72 2.30
CA GLU A 38 -13.09 14.50 1.82
C GLU A 38 -13.14 13.80 0.44
N LEU A 39 -12.29 12.80 0.24
CA LEU A 39 -12.19 12.04 -1.01
C LEU A 39 -12.94 10.69 -0.90
N GLU A 40 -13.55 10.27 -2.00
CA GLU A 40 -14.11 8.91 -2.14
C GLU A 40 -12.99 7.92 -2.53
N PRO A 41 -12.67 6.90 -1.72
CA PRO A 41 -11.63 5.94 -2.04
C PRO A 41 -12.12 4.88 -3.04
N ILE A 42 -11.34 4.64 -4.10
CA ILE A 42 -11.54 3.50 -5.02
C ILE A 42 -10.43 2.48 -4.77
N LEU A 43 -10.79 1.37 -4.10
CA LEU A 43 -9.84 0.34 -3.69
C LEU A 43 -9.66 -0.75 -4.76
N ALA A 44 -8.44 -0.92 -5.26
CA ALA A 44 -8.10 -2.05 -6.11
C ALA A 44 -7.86 -3.31 -5.28
N VAL A 45 -8.49 -4.43 -5.68
CA VAL A 45 -8.25 -5.76 -5.09
C VAL A 45 -7.41 -6.57 -6.09
N TRP A 46 -6.36 -7.21 -5.60
CA TRP A 46 -5.51 -8.05 -6.44
C TRP A 46 -6.24 -9.33 -6.87
N ASP A 47 -6.20 -9.65 -8.17
CA ASP A 47 -6.98 -10.74 -8.79
C ASP A 47 -6.09 -11.81 -9.45
N GLY A 48 -5.02 -12.24 -8.79
CA GLY A 48 -4.27 -13.43 -9.23
C GLY A 48 -3.17 -13.20 -10.28
N PHE A 49 -3.06 -12.02 -10.86
CA PHE A 49 -2.11 -11.74 -11.96
C PHE A 49 -0.94 -10.84 -11.54
N TYR A 50 0.25 -11.13 -12.06
CA TYR A 50 1.46 -10.32 -11.90
C TYR A 50 2.03 -9.94 -13.25
N LEU A 51 2.47 -8.69 -13.38
CA LEU A 51 3.28 -8.27 -14.52
C LEU A 51 4.66 -8.90 -14.37
N SER A 52 5.09 -9.66 -15.39
CA SER A 52 6.47 -10.11 -15.51
C SER A 52 7.30 -8.89 -15.89
N GLY A 53 8.02 -8.33 -14.92
CA GLY A 53 8.91 -7.18 -15.13
C GLY A 53 9.91 -7.39 -16.25
#